data_AF-A0AAN6EUY3-F1
#
_entry.id   AF-A0AAN6EUY3-F1
#
_cell.length_a   1.000
_cell.length_b   1.000
_cell.length_c   1.000
_cell.angle_alpha   90.00
_cell.angle_beta   90.00
_cell.angle_gamma   90.00
#
_symmetry.space_group_name_H-M   'P 1'
#
loop_
_entity.id
_entity.type
_entity.pdbx_description
1 polymer ?
#
loop_
_entity_poly.entity_id
_entity_poly.type
_entity_poly.pdbx_seq_one_letter_code
_entity_poly.pdbx_strand_id
1 'polypeptide(L)'
;MAGSSRSHRLLRPQLAEHLNVKMEPEPRDPRGRRSSGPGKRARQNIHRVTYYPAQSDETNQQFRLHPAMPSGSCFCGNIKVEYTGDPAMTALCHCADCRKISGGLYSYNIVVPSSNFTVSDGTPKEISKTADSGKTIINGFCPECGTTLYRYGDSFGGKDGMRIIKAGILDDVGVINSNKPGVELFAPERVKWVASVDGAAQKEAM
;
A
#
# COMPACT_ATOMS: atom_id res chain seq x y z
N MET A 1 23.54 -55.45 -36.17
CA MET A 1 23.89 -55.02 -34.80
C MET A 1 22.61 -54.60 -34.10
N ALA A 2 22.45 -54.93 -32.81
CA ALA A 2 21.26 -54.60 -32.03
C ALA A 2 21.42 -53.30 -31.24
N GLY A 3 20.32 -52.64 -30.89
CA GLY A 3 20.31 -51.44 -30.04
C GLY A 3 18.90 -50.88 -29.84
N SER A 4 18.27 -51.21 -28.72
CA SER A 4 16.89 -50.80 -28.36
C SER A 4 16.88 -50.12 -26.99
N SER A 5 16.22 -48.96 -26.86
CA SER A 5 15.56 -48.46 -25.64
C SER A 5 14.79 -47.17 -25.97
N ARG A 6 13.46 -47.17 -26.11
CA ARG A 6 12.40 -47.07 -25.07
C ARG A 6 12.38 -45.79 -24.21
N SER A 7 11.38 -44.94 -24.51
CA SER A 7 10.43 -44.28 -23.58
C SER A 7 10.93 -43.43 -22.40
N HIS A 8 10.47 -42.18 -22.31
CA HIS A 8 9.38 -41.81 -21.39
C HIS A 8 8.81 -40.41 -21.68
N ARG A 9 7.47 -40.27 -21.58
CA ARG A 9 6.69 -39.03 -21.78
C ARG A 9 5.95 -38.72 -20.47
N LEU A 10 6.23 -37.58 -19.83
CA LEU A 10 5.52 -37.02 -18.67
C LEU A 10 5.52 -35.49 -18.85
N LEU A 11 4.39 -34.85 -19.20
CA LEU A 11 3.28 -34.38 -18.34
C LEU A 11 3.67 -33.25 -17.36
N ARG A 12 3.00 -32.08 -17.55
CA ARG A 12 3.05 -30.89 -16.66
C ARG A 12 2.06 -31.04 -15.50
N PRO A 13 2.36 -30.40 -14.35
CA PRO A 13 1.39 -29.60 -13.58
C PRO A 13 1.88 -28.13 -13.52
N GLN A 14 1.12 -27.03 -13.59
CA GLN A 14 -0.22 -26.65 -13.08
C GLN A 14 -0.32 -26.46 -11.55
N LEU A 15 -0.28 -25.18 -11.16
CA LEU A 15 -0.93 -24.47 -10.03
C LEU A 15 -1.01 -25.12 -8.62
N ALA A 16 -0.43 -24.40 -7.66
CA ALA A 16 -0.93 -24.17 -6.30
C ALA A 16 -0.34 -22.81 -5.86
N GLU A 17 -1.07 -21.70 -5.67
CA GLU A 17 -2.16 -21.42 -4.74
C GLU A 17 -1.80 -21.50 -3.25
N HIS A 18 -1.81 -20.31 -2.63
CA HIS A 18 -2.07 -19.97 -1.22
C HIS A 18 -1.44 -20.79 -0.08
N LEU A 19 -0.49 -20.16 0.62
CA LEU A 19 -0.18 -20.45 2.02
C LEU A 19 -0.13 -19.14 2.83
N ASN A 20 -1.13 -18.91 3.68
CA ASN A 20 -1.02 -18.00 4.81
C ASN A 20 -1.72 -18.63 6.03
N VAL A 21 -1.13 -18.42 7.20
CA VAL A 21 -1.08 -19.37 8.34
C VAL A 21 -1.26 -18.41 9.60
N LYS A 22 -1.95 -18.74 10.73
CA LYS A 22 -1.99 -18.02 12.07
C LYS A 22 -2.36 -18.79 13.39
N MET A 23 -1.46 -18.72 14.39
CA MET A 23 -1.16 -19.64 15.54
C MET A 23 -2.20 -20.00 16.61
N GLU A 24 -2.01 -21.19 17.21
CA GLU A 24 -2.58 -21.65 18.50
C GLU A 24 -1.47 -22.20 19.43
N PRO A 25 -1.64 -22.20 20.77
CA PRO A 25 -0.58 -22.48 21.75
C PRO A 25 -0.41 -23.96 22.15
N GLU A 26 0.80 -24.32 22.61
CA GLU A 26 1.18 -25.66 23.07
C GLU A 26 0.43 -26.12 24.36
N PRO A 27 0.13 -27.43 24.49
CA PRO A 27 -0.46 -27.99 25.70
C PRO A 27 0.55 -28.03 26.87
N ARG A 28 0.05 -27.89 28.11
CA ARG A 28 0.90 -27.90 29.31
C ARG A 28 1.18 -29.32 29.80
N ASP A 29 2.45 -29.66 30.05
CA ASP A 29 2.85 -30.90 30.73
C ASP A 29 2.23 -30.96 32.13
N PRO A 30 1.52 -32.04 32.51
CA PRO A 30 0.91 -32.19 33.84
C PRO A 30 1.91 -32.30 34.99
N ARG A 31 3.21 -32.51 34.74
CA ARG A 31 4.20 -32.87 35.78
C ARG A 31 5.18 -31.73 36.06
N GLY A 32 4.72 -30.78 36.87
CA GLY A 32 5.53 -29.63 37.30
C GLY A 32 6.82 -30.00 38.03
N ARG A 33 7.94 -30.03 37.30
CA ARG A 33 9.31 -29.98 37.86
C ARG A 33 10.07 -28.80 37.25
N ARG A 34 10.58 -27.93 38.13
CA ARG A 34 11.61 -26.95 37.79
C ARG A 34 12.98 -27.63 37.85
N SER A 35 13.86 -27.36 36.90
CA SER A 35 15.30 -27.62 37.04
C SER A 35 16.12 -26.55 36.32
N SER A 36 17.16 -26.10 36.99
CA SER A 36 18.11 -25.05 36.62
C SER A 36 19.26 -25.54 35.74
N GLY A 37 19.88 -24.66 34.96
CA GLY A 37 21.24 -24.87 34.45
C GLY A 37 21.45 -24.49 32.98
N PRO A 38 22.66 -24.09 32.55
CA PRO A 38 22.78 -23.08 31.51
C PRO A 38 23.28 -23.56 30.14
N GLY A 39 22.66 -22.99 29.09
CA GLY A 39 23.34 -22.64 27.84
C GLY A 39 23.58 -23.75 26.81
N LYS A 40 22.91 -23.64 25.64
CA LYS A 40 23.53 -23.17 24.38
C LYS A 40 22.56 -23.26 23.19
N ARG A 41 22.69 -22.27 22.28
CA ARG A 41 22.05 -22.16 20.96
C ARG A 41 20.53 -21.94 20.98
N ALA A 42 20.13 -20.67 20.89
CA ALA A 42 18.78 -20.29 20.49
C ALA A 42 18.50 -20.86 19.08
N ARG A 43 17.65 -21.89 19.01
CA ARG A 43 17.06 -22.35 17.74
C ARG A 43 15.86 -21.45 17.43
N GLN A 44 15.71 -21.09 16.16
CA GLN A 44 14.67 -20.18 15.71
C GLN A 44 13.28 -20.81 15.94
N ASN A 45 12.41 -20.12 16.68
CA ASN A 45 11.03 -20.57 16.90
C ASN A 45 10.21 -20.37 15.62
N ILE A 46 9.96 -21.47 14.91
CA ILE A 46 9.05 -21.49 13.76
C ILE A 46 7.64 -21.59 14.31
N HIS A 47 6.93 -20.47 14.30
CA HIS A 47 5.59 -20.38 14.84
C HIS A 47 4.58 -20.98 13.85
N ARG A 48 3.95 -22.13 14.22
CA ARG A 48 3.02 -22.89 13.36
C ARG A 48 1.60 -22.39 13.49
N VAL A 49 1.00 -22.04 12.37
CA VAL A 49 0.21 -20.83 12.34
C VAL A 49 -1.14 -21.28 11.68
N THR A 50 -2.16 -21.61 12.49
CA THR A 50 -3.52 -22.17 12.20
C THR A 50 -4.53 -21.27 11.44
N TYR A 51 -5.80 -21.66 11.24
CA TYR A 51 -6.86 -20.82 10.64
C TYR A 51 -8.23 -21.21 11.19
N TYR A 52 -9.09 -20.24 11.50
CA TYR A 52 -10.49 -20.48 11.93
C TYR A 52 -11.47 -19.97 10.86
N PRO A 53 -12.54 -20.72 10.53
CA PRO A 53 -13.57 -20.25 9.63
C PRO A 53 -14.44 -19.18 10.31
N ALA A 54 -14.81 -18.14 9.56
CA ALA A 54 -15.71 -17.12 10.06
C ALA A 54 -17.14 -17.69 10.26
N GLN A 55 -17.67 -17.54 11.47
CA GLN A 55 -19.10 -17.72 11.72
C GLN A 55 -19.82 -16.39 11.49
N SER A 56 -20.94 -16.43 10.77
CA SER A 56 -21.76 -15.27 10.43
C SER A 56 -22.62 -14.86 11.62
N ASP A 57 -22.15 -13.89 12.40
CA ASP A 57 -22.94 -13.28 13.48
C ASP A 57 -23.60 -11.99 12.96
N GLU A 58 -24.91 -12.07 12.70
CA GLU A 58 -25.70 -10.98 12.09
C GLU A 58 -25.86 -9.74 12.99
N THR A 59 -25.42 -9.83 14.24
CA THR A 59 -25.48 -8.75 15.24
C THR A 59 -24.57 -7.56 14.94
N ASN A 60 -23.58 -7.69 14.05
CA ASN A 60 -22.58 -6.65 13.78
C ASN A 60 -23.05 -5.54 12.82
N GLN A 61 -24.31 -5.57 12.37
CA GLN A 61 -24.84 -4.61 11.39
C GLN A 61 -25.04 -3.19 11.96
N GLN A 62 -25.10 -3.06 13.29
CA GLN A 62 -25.27 -1.79 14.01
C GLN A 62 -23.97 -0.94 14.09
N PHE A 63 -22.79 -1.53 13.87
CA PHE A 63 -21.49 -0.83 13.86
C PHE A 63 -21.13 -0.23 12.49
N ARG A 64 -22.14 0.12 11.68
CA ARG A 64 -21.97 1.09 10.59
C ARG A 64 -21.83 2.50 11.18
N LEU A 65 -20.67 2.73 11.80
CA LEU A 65 -20.13 4.07 12.03
C LEU A 65 -20.29 4.87 10.73
N HIS A 66 -20.61 6.15 10.86
CA HIS A 66 -20.49 7.11 9.76
C HIS A 66 -19.16 6.87 9.02
N PRO A 67 -19.10 6.92 7.67
CA PRO A 67 -17.88 6.63 6.94
C PRO A 67 -16.76 7.47 7.53
N ALA A 68 -15.83 6.80 8.22
CA ALA A 68 -14.82 7.48 9.01
C ALA A 68 -14.01 8.35 8.06
N MET A 69 -13.72 9.60 8.46
CA MET A 69 -12.99 10.53 7.60
C MET A 69 -11.72 9.84 7.09
N PRO A 70 -11.52 9.69 5.77
CA PRO A 70 -10.38 8.97 5.23
C PRO A 70 -9.05 9.42 5.82
N SER A 71 -8.42 8.51 6.57
CA SER A 71 -7.16 8.75 7.29
C SER A 71 -6.04 7.85 6.79
N GLY A 72 -4.81 8.30 7.03
CA GLY A 72 -3.61 7.57 6.72
C GLY A 72 -2.43 7.94 7.61
N SER A 73 -1.42 7.08 7.63
CA SER A 73 -0.23 7.22 8.46
C SER A 73 1.07 6.99 7.67
N CYS A 74 2.18 7.58 8.14
CA CYS A 74 3.49 7.19 7.63
C CYS A 74 3.86 5.77 8.09
N PHE A 75 4.84 5.12 7.46
CA PHE A 75 5.22 3.74 7.80
C PHE A 75 5.56 3.50 9.29
N CYS A 76 6.08 4.50 10.01
CA CYS A 76 6.34 4.40 11.45
C CYS A 76 5.19 4.87 12.35
N GLY A 77 4.07 5.36 11.81
CA GLY A 77 2.91 5.86 12.55
C GLY A 77 3.06 7.26 13.16
N ASN A 78 4.27 7.85 13.13
CA ASN A 78 4.59 9.14 13.77
C ASN A 78 3.93 10.37 13.12
N ILE A 79 3.35 10.24 11.93
CA ILE A 79 2.61 11.32 11.25
C ILE A 79 1.31 10.73 10.74
N LYS A 80 0.21 11.43 11.02
CA LYS A 80 -1.14 11.08 10.57
C LYS A 80 -1.69 12.20 9.72
N VAL A 81 -2.46 11.83 8.71
CA VAL A 81 -3.15 12.76 7.84
C VAL A 81 -4.58 12.28 7.61
N GLU A 82 -5.46 13.21 7.29
CA GLU A 82 -6.86 12.95 7.00
C GLU A 82 -7.35 13.87 5.87
N TYR A 83 -8.41 13.46 5.19
CA TYR A 83 -9.13 14.32 4.27
C TYR A 83 -10.64 14.17 4.35
N THR A 84 -11.35 15.19 3.85
CA THR A 84 -12.81 15.26 3.85
C THR A 84 -13.39 15.51 2.45
N GLY A 85 -14.62 15.03 2.24
CA GLY A 85 -15.30 15.13 0.95
C GLY A 85 -14.73 14.20 -0.13
N ASP A 86 -15.34 14.25 -1.32
CA ASP A 86 -14.95 13.41 -2.44
C ASP A 86 -13.66 13.90 -3.12
N PRO A 87 -12.77 12.99 -3.57
CA PRO A 87 -11.61 13.35 -4.39
C PRO A 87 -12.03 14.04 -5.69
N ALA A 88 -11.42 15.18 -5.98
CA ALA A 88 -11.55 15.86 -7.27
C ALA A 88 -10.90 15.07 -8.41
N MET A 89 -9.90 14.24 -8.10
CA MET A 89 -9.26 13.32 -9.04
C MET A 89 -8.58 12.15 -8.32
N THR A 90 -8.71 10.95 -8.89
CA THR A 90 -7.96 9.74 -8.52
C THR A 90 -7.01 9.37 -9.66
N ALA A 91 -5.70 9.41 -9.42
CA ALA A 91 -4.69 9.33 -10.49
C ALA A 91 -3.54 8.36 -10.21
N LEU A 92 -3.33 7.39 -11.10
CA LEU A 92 -1.99 6.79 -11.24
C LEU A 92 -1.09 7.78 -11.99
N CYS A 93 0.17 7.87 -11.59
CA CYS A 93 1.17 8.68 -12.29
C CYS A 93 2.44 7.86 -12.49
N HIS A 94 2.82 7.66 -13.75
CA HIS A 94 3.92 6.79 -14.16
C HIS A 94 5.26 7.52 -14.32
N CYS A 95 5.29 8.85 -14.17
CA CYS A 95 6.50 9.63 -14.37
C CYS A 95 7.64 9.22 -13.43
N ALA A 96 8.89 9.43 -13.87
CA ALA A 96 10.08 9.04 -13.12
C ALA A 96 10.12 9.55 -11.65
N ASP A 97 9.63 10.76 -11.38
CA ASP A 97 9.53 11.30 -10.02
C ASP A 97 8.51 10.52 -9.16
N CYS A 98 7.33 10.22 -9.70
CA CYS A 98 6.30 9.48 -8.99
C CYS A 98 6.72 8.04 -8.69
N ARG A 99 7.51 7.41 -9.59
CA ARG A 99 8.17 6.13 -9.33
C ARG A 99 9.19 6.23 -8.20
N LYS A 100 10.13 7.18 -8.27
CA LYS A 100 11.17 7.39 -7.24
C LYS A 100 10.60 7.69 -5.85
N ILE A 101 9.58 8.54 -5.78
CA ILE A 101 8.98 9.00 -4.51
C ILE A 101 8.13 7.92 -3.83
N SER A 102 7.48 7.05 -4.61
CA SER A 102 6.68 5.94 -4.07
C SER A 102 7.48 4.66 -3.81
N GLY A 103 8.66 4.51 -4.44
CA GLY A 103 9.36 3.24 -4.53
C GLY A 103 8.67 2.20 -5.43
N GLY A 104 7.54 2.55 -6.05
CA GLY A 104 6.72 1.68 -6.88
C GLY A 104 6.89 1.91 -8.39
N LEU A 105 6.14 1.14 -9.18
CA LEU A 105 6.10 1.27 -10.65
C LEU A 105 5.31 2.50 -11.11
N TYR A 106 4.55 3.10 -10.20
CA TYR A 106 3.79 4.34 -10.33
C TYR A 106 3.45 4.83 -8.92
N SER A 107 3.04 6.09 -8.80
CA SER A 107 2.37 6.56 -7.59
C SER A 107 0.86 6.53 -7.81
N TYR A 108 0.09 5.90 -6.93
CA TYR A 108 -1.35 6.18 -6.84
C TYR A 108 -1.58 7.42 -5.95
N ASN A 109 -2.44 8.34 -6.40
CA ASN A 109 -2.70 9.62 -5.75
C ASN A 109 -4.20 9.90 -5.67
N ILE A 110 -4.61 10.43 -4.51
CA ILE A 110 -5.93 11.02 -4.28
C ILE A 110 -5.74 12.53 -4.22
N VAL A 111 -6.50 13.29 -5.01
CA VAL A 111 -6.36 14.74 -5.12
C VAL A 111 -7.61 15.42 -4.57
N VAL A 112 -7.43 16.24 -3.54
CA VAL A 112 -8.47 16.97 -2.82
C VAL A 112 -8.11 18.45 -2.73
N PRO A 113 -9.07 19.37 -2.50
CA PRO A 113 -8.75 20.75 -2.16
C PRO A 113 -7.82 20.82 -0.94
N SER A 114 -6.87 21.75 -0.90
CA SER A 114 -5.99 21.95 0.27
C SER A 114 -6.77 22.28 1.54
N SER A 115 -7.95 22.91 1.43
CA SER A 115 -8.88 23.15 2.54
C SER A 115 -9.45 21.88 3.17
N ASN A 116 -9.44 20.76 2.44
CA ASN A 116 -10.06 19.51 2.84
C ASN A 116 -9.04 18.52 3.40
N PHE A 117 -7.74 18.85 3.40
CA PHE A 117 -6.65 18.01 3.86
C PHE A 117 -6.05 18.55 5.17
N THR A 118 -5.83 17.66 6.14
CA THR A 118 -5.21 18.00 7.42
C THR A 118 -4.10 17.01 7.75
N VAL A 119 -3.00 17.53 8.34
CA VAL A 119 -2.04 16.71 9.09
C VAL A 119 -2.52 16.72 10.53
N SER A 120 -3.09 15.61 10.98
CA SER A 120 -3.76 15.52 12.29
C SER A 120 -2.81 15.17 13.45
N ASP A 121 -1.62 14.62 13.14
CA ASP A 121 -0.59 14.30 14.12
C ASP A 121 0.80 14.33 13.47
N GLY A 122 1.83 14.71 14.23
CA GLY A 122 3.22 14.82 13.77
C GLY A 122 3.54 15.96 12.80
N THR A 123 4.81 16.12 12.46
CA THR A 123 5.33 17.22 11.61
C THR A 123 6.06 16.68 10.37
N PRO A 124 5.48 16.76 9.17
CA PRO A 124 6.16 16.45 7.92
C PRO A 124 7.36 17.37 7.68
N LYS A 125 8.41 16.83 7.05
CA LYS A 125 9.42 17.64 6.38
C LYS A 125 8.98 17.86 4.94
N GLU A 126 9.18 19.08 4.43
CA GLU A 126 8.90 19.42 3.04
C GLU A 126 10.19 19.68 2.26
N ILE A 127 10.23 19.21 1.01
CA ILE A 127 11.27 19.52 0.03
C ILE A 127 10.64 19.93 -1.31
N SER A 128 11.15 21.01 -1.90
CA SER A 128 10.76 21.46 -3.24
C SER A 128 11.66 20.87 -4.33
N LYS A 129 11.11 20.74 -5.54
CA LYS A 129 11.82 20.44 -6.78
C LYS A 129 11.18 21.26 -7.90
N THR A 130 11.98 21.82 -8.80
CA THR A 130 11.47 22.29 -10.10
C THR A 130 11.27 21.07 -11.00
N ALA A 131 10.02 20.85 -11.43
CA ALA A 131 9.69 19.81 -12.41
C ALA A 131 10.12 20.23 -13.82
N ASP A 132 10.18 19.28 -14.75
CA ASP A 132 10.63 19.50 -16.13
C ASP A 132 9.74 20.51 -16.89
N SER A 133 8.52 20.77 -16.40
CA SER A 133 7.62 21.84 -16.88
C SER A 133 7.97 23.24 -16.37
N GLY A 134 9.12 23.43 -15.70
CA GLY A 134 9.52 24.69 -15.06
C GLY A 134 8.74 25.08 -13.79
N LYS A 135 7.79 24.25 -13.35
CA LYS A 135 6.91 24.51 -12.20
C LYS A 135 7.45 23.87 -10.93
N THR A 136 7.22 24.48 -9.78
CA THR A 136 7.62 23.96 -8.48
C THR A 136 6.63 22.90 -8.00
N ILE A 137 7.15 21.79 -7.47
CA ILE A 137 6.40 20.79 -6.72
C ILE A 137 7.06 20.56 -5.37
N ILE A 138 6.25 20.58 -4.31
CA ILE A 138 6.64 20.34 -2.92
C ILE A 138 6.21 18.92 -2.55
N ASN A 139 7.06 18.21 -1.81
CA ASN A 139 6.81 16.84 -1.35
C ASN A 139 6.89 16.84 0.18
N GLY A 140 5.79 16.50 0.86
CA GLY A 140 5.72 16.36 2.31
C GLY A 140 5.91 14.90 2.70
N PHE A 141 6.88 14.62 3.57
CA PHE A 141 7.28 13.26 3.95
C PHE A 141 7.66 13.18 5.43
N CYS A 142 7.62 11.96 5.98
CA CYS A 142 8.08 11.72 7.34
C CYS A 142 9.62 11.72 7.41
N PRO A 143 10.26 12.57 8.23
CA PRO A 143 11.72 12.61 8.34
C PRO A 143 12.31 11.31 8.92
N GLU A 144 11.55 10.58 9.74
CA GLU A 144 12.01 9.36 10.42
C GLU A 144 12.01 8.11 9.52
N CYS A 145 10.97 7.93 8.70
CA CYS A 145 10.80 6.72 7.87
C CYS A 145 10.81 6.97 6.36
N GLY A 146 10.98 8.22 5.90
CA GLY A 146 11.03 8.59 4.49
C GLY A 146 9.71 8.48 3.72
N THR A 147 8.62 7.99 4.34
CA THR A 147 7.31 7.84 3.68
C THR A 147 6.82 9.20 3.20
N THR A 148 6.60 9.35 1.89
CA THR A 148 5.95 10.55 1.33
C THR A 148 4.44 10.46 1.54
N LEU A 149 3.87 11.48 2.16
CA LEU A 149 2.47 11.57 2.55
C LEU A 149 1.64 12.32 1.50
N TYR A 150 2.17 13.45 1.03
CA TYR A 150 1.46 14.33 0.09
C TYR A 150 2.42 15.13 -0.81
N ARG A 151 1.84 15.75 -1.85
CA ARG A 151 2.50 16.77 -2.68
C ARG A 151 1.54 17.94 -2.96
N TYR A 152 2.08 19.09 -3.31
CA TYR A 152 1.34 20.25 -3.85
C TYR A 152 2.29 21.11 -4.70
N GLY A 153 1.79 22.05 -5.50
CA GLY A 153 2.65 22.90 -6.34
C GLY A 153 1.89 23.64 -7.44
N ASP A 154 2.63 24.33 -8.31
CA ASP A 154 2.06 25.38 -9.18
C ASP A 154 1.06 24.84 -10.22
N SER A 155 1.24 23.58 -10.68
CA SER A 155 0.26 22.90 -11.55
C SER A 155 -1.10 22.64 -10.88
N PHE A 156 -1.16 22.75 -9.55
CA PHE A 156 -2.33 22.46 -8.74
C PHE A 156 -2.75 23.68 -7.89
N GLY A 157 -2.47 24.89 -8.34
CA GLY A 157 -2.84 26.12 -7.63
C GLY A 157 -1.98 26.45 -6.41
N GLY A 158 -0.75 25.90 -6.34
CA GLY A 158 0.20 26.21 -5.27
C GLY A 158 -0.21 25.63 -3.92
N LYS A 159 0.01 26.38 -2.84
CA LYS A 159 -0.25 25.93 -1.46
C LYS A 159 -1.73 25.71 -1.18
N ASP A 160 -2.57 26.64 -1.65
CA ASP A 160 -3.98 26.74 -1.26
C ASP A 160 -4.94 26.12 -2.29
N GLY A 161 -4.41 25.65 -3.43
CA GLY A 161 -5.17 24.90 -4.44
C GLY A 161 -5.47 23.45 -4.04
N MET A 162 -4.74 22.49 -4.60
CA MET A 162 -4.99 21.05 -4.36
C MET A 162 -3.84 20.35 -3.65
N ARG A 163 -4.20 19.37 -2.81
CA ARG A 163 -3.30 18.44 -2.14
C ARG A 163 -3.35 17.07 -2.82
N ILE A 164 -2.19 16.52 -3.13
CA ILE A 164 -1.99 15.24 -3.82
C ILE A 164 -1.54 14.21 -2.77
N ILE A 165 -2.49 13.53 -2.13
CA ILE A 165 -2.26 12.53 -1.08
C ILE A 165 -1.76 11.24 -1.73
N LYS A 166 -0.78 10.57 -1.12
CA LYS A 166 -0.29 9.27 -1.57
C LYS A 166 -1.24 8.18 -1.09
N ALA A 167 -2.06 7.62 -1.98
CA ALA A 167 -3.13 6.69 -1.57
C ALA A 167 -2.62 5.43 -0.81
N GLY A 168 -1.36 5.03 -1.03
CA GLY A 168 -0.72 3.93 -0.29
C GLY A 168 -0.35 4.20 1.17
N ILE A 169 -0.62 5.41 1.69
CA ILE A 169 -0.51 5.71 3.13
C ILE A 169 -1.86 5.63 3.86
N LEU A 170 -2.98 5.40 3.16
CA LEU A 170 -4.30 5.31 3.79
C LEU A 170 -4.44 3.99 4.54
N ASP A 171 -4.92 4.06 5.79
CA ASP A 171 -4.96 2.90 6.68
C ASP A 171 -6.18 1.99 6.37
N ASP A 172 -7.24 2.54 5.78
CA ASP A 172 -8.40 1.79 5.31
C ASP A 172 -8.33 1.48 3.80
N VAL A 173 -8.16 0.20 3.47
CA VAL A 173 -8.22 -0.30 2.08
C VAL A 173 -9.61 -0.16 1.46
N GLY A 174 -10.68 -0.04 2.25
CA GLY A 174 -12.03 0.26 1.79
C GLY A 174 -12.12 1.59 1.05
N VAL A 175 -11.43 2.63 1.55
CA VAL A 175 -11.28 3.92 0.85
C VAL A 175 -10.55 3.74 -0.48
N ILE A 176 -9.44 2.99 -0.49
CA ILE A 176 -8.65 2.74 -1.72
C ILE A 176 -9.48 1.99 -2.77
N ASN A 177 -10.24 0.97 -2.35
CA ASN A 177 -11.10 0.17 -3.24
C ASN A 177 -12.29 0.98 -3.81
N SER A 178 -12.87 1.87 -2.99
CA SER A 178 -13.98 2.74 -3.41
C SER A 178 -13.53 3.86 -4.36
N ASN A 179 -12.23 4.17 -4.35
CA ASN A 179 -11.59 5.17 -5.21
C ASN A 179 -10.72 4.48 -6.26
N LYS A 180 -11.33 3.91 -7.30
CA LYS A 180 -10.59 3.42 -8.49
C LYS A 180 -9.90 4.62 -9.19
N PRO A 181 -8.67 4.47 -9.73
CA PRO A 181 -8.05 5.53 -10.53
C PRO A 181 -8.90 5.87 -11.77
N GLY A 182 -9.31 7.13 -11.88
CA GLY A 182 -10.04 7.65 -13.05
C GLY A 182 -9.11 8.12 -14.18
N VAL A 183 -7.82 8.33 -13.89
CA VAL A 183 -6.81 8.75 -14.88
C VAL A 183 -5.45 8.08 -14.63
N GLU A 184 -4.72 7.83 -15.72
CA GLU A 184 -3.32 7.49 -15.75
C GLU A 184 -2.52 8.62 -16.42
N LEU A 185 -1.75 9.35 -15.61
CA LEU A 185 -0.89 10.45 -16.06
C LEU A 185 0.49 9.92 -16.47
N PHE A 186 1.06 10.50 -17.52
CA PHE A 186 2.29 10.03 -18.18
C PHE A 186 2.16 8.56 -18.63
N ALA A 187 1.00 8.19 -19.18
CA ALA A 187 0.69 6.82 -19.60
C ALA A 187 1.74 6.15 -20.53
N PRO A 188 2.45 6.87 -21.43
CA PRO A 188 3.55 6.29 -22.21
C PRO A 188 4.77 5.85 -21.37
N GLU A 189 4.98 6.43 -20.19
CA GLU A 189 6.02 6.01 -19.24
C GLU A 189 5.64 4.75 -18.45
N ARG A 190 4.39 4.26 -18.56
CA ARG A 190 3.97 3.02 -17.88
C ARG A 190 4.88 1.87 -18.29
N VAL A 191 5.32 1.11 -17.28
CA VAL A 191 6.17 -0.06 -17.50
C VAL A 191 5.41 -1.07 -18.38
N LYS A 192 5.98 -1.43 -19.55
CA LYS A 192 5.26 -2.07 -20.67
C LYS A 192 4.52 -3.38 -20.37
N TRP A 193 4.88 -4.09 -19.31
CA TRP A 193 4.22 -5.32 -18.87
C TRP A 193 3.06 -5.09 -17.88
N VAL A 194 2.88 -3.85 -17.41
CA VAL A 194 1.76 -3.44 -16.56
C VAL A 194 0.60 -2.99 -17.45
N ALA A 195 -0.55 -3.64 -17.30
CA ALA A 195 -1.78 -3.26 -17.98
C ALA A 195 -2.30 -1.90 -17.51
N SER A 196 -3.05 -1.21 -18.38
CA SER A 196 -3.83 -0.04 -17.99
C SER A 196 -4.95 -0.39 -17.01
N VAL A 197 -5.34 0.57 -16.18
CA VAL A 197 -6.56 0.49 -15.38
C VAL A 197 -7.77 0.65 -16.30
N ASP A 198 -8.64 -0.35 -16.32
CA ASP A 198 -9.88 -0.32 -17.10
C ASP A 198 -10.74 0.92 -16.75
N GLY A 199 -11.28 1.58 -17.76
CA GLY A 199 -12.04 2.84 -17.63
C GLY A 199 -11.24 4.09 -17.26
N ALA A 200 -9.93 3.98 -16.96
CA ALA A 200 -9.11 5.15 -16.64
C ALA A 200 -8.69 5.91 -17.91
N ALA A 201 -8.89 7.22 -17.93
CA ALA A 201 -8.42 8.09 -19.00
C ALA A 201 -6.88 8.04 -19.09
N GLN A 202 -6.33 7.89 -20.30
CA GLN A 202 -4.89 7.84 -20.51
C GLN A 202 -4.40 9.23 -20.92
N LYS A 203 -3.36 9.77 -20.27
CA LYS A 203 -2.81 11.11 -20.55
C LYS A 203 -1.29 11.06 -20.72
N GLU A 204 -0.79 11.77 -21.73
CA GLU A 204 0.64 11.92 -22.02
C GLU A 204 1.38 12.72 -20.93
N ALA A 205 0.67 13.65 -20.28
CA ALA A 205 1.20 14.58 -19.29
C ALA A 205 0.19 14.80 -18.14
N MET A 206 0.47 15.81 -17.32
CA MET A 206 -0.33 16.27 -16.18
C MET A 206 -1.50 17.17 -16.61
#